data_AF-A0A6M1YWN8-F1
#
_entry.id   AF-A0A6M1YWN8-F1
#
_cell.length_a   1.000
_cell.length_b   1.000
_cell.length_c   1.000
_cell.angle_alpha   90.00
_cell.angle_beta   90.00
_cell.angle_gamma   90.00
#
_symmetry.space_group_name_H-M   'P 1'
#
loop_
_entity.id
_entity.type
_entity.pdbx_description
1 polymer ?
#
loop_
_entity_poly.entity_id
_entity_poly.type
_entity_poly.pdbx_seq_one_letter_code
_entity_poly.pdbx_strand_id
1 'polypeptide(L)'
;MKIDILSLFPKFFDSPFDVSIIKRAIDKNILDINLVDIRSFSKDKHQKVDDRPFGGGPGMLMQCQPLFDAIRSVKKDNTHVVYLSPQGKPLTSTRAKRLATKEHLVLVSGHYEGIDQRVIDTLIDEEISVGDYVLTNGCIASLVVLDSVSRFIPKVLGNEDATKHET
;
A
#
# COMPACT_ATOMS: atom_id res chain seq x y z
N MET A 1 -10.98 -8.52 6.77
CA MET A 1 -10.46 -7.83 5.56
C MET A 1 -8.98 -8.15 5.43
N LYS A 2 -8.47 -8.39 4.23
CA LYS A 2 -7.03 -8.62 3.99
C LYS A 2 -6.37 -7.39 3.37
N ILE A 3 -5.19 -7.02 3.85
CA ILE A 3 -4.35 -5.97 3.28
C ILE A 3 -2.93 -6.51 3.06
N ASP A 4 -2.51 -6.62 1.81
CA ASP A 4 -1.10 -6.88 1.48
C ASP A 4 -0.39 -5.54 1.22
N ILE A 5 0.77 -5.31 1.85
CA ILE A 5 1.60 -4.13 1.60
C ILE A 5 2.88 -4.58 0.90
N LEU A 6 3.09 -4.08 -0.31
CA LEU A 6 4.27 -4.35 -1.12
C LEU A 6 5.24 -3.19 -0.93
N SER A 7 6.41 -3.49 -0.37
CA SER A 7 7.40 -2.49 -0.04
C SER A 7 8.82 -3.02 -0.16
N LEU A 8 9.76 -2.11 -0.30
CA LEU A 8 11.18 -2.37 -0.12
C LEU A 8 11.59 -2.39 1.36
N PHE A 9 10.72 -2.02 2.30
CA PHE A 9 11.07 -2.01 3.72
C PHE A 9 9.98 -2.65 4.57
N PRO A 10 9.73 -3.97 4.46
CA PRO A 10 8.76 -4.66 5.31
C PRO A 10 8.94 -4.37 6.81
N LYS A 11 10.19 -4.40 7.30
CA LYS A 11 10.51 -4.13 8.71
C LYS A 11 10.09 -2.75 9.23
N PHE A 12 9.83 -1.79 8.33
CA PHE A 12 9.30 -0.48 8.71
C PHE A 12 7.96 -0.59 9.45
N PHE A 13 7.18 -1.62 9.14
CA PHE A 13 5.81 -1.78 9.64
C PHE A 13 5.71 -2.60 10.93
N ASP A 14 6.80 -3.24 11.38
CA ASP A 14 6.78 -4.14 12.54
C ASP A 14 6.23 -3.44 13.80
N SER A 15 6.75 -2.24 14.11
CA SER A 15 6.33 -1.48 15.30
C SER A 15 4.90 -0.92 15.19
N PRO A 16 4.50 -0.25 14.09
CA PRO A 16 3.12 0.20 13.93
C PRO A 16 2.05 -0.88 14.05
N PHE A 17 2.35 -2.13 13.67
CA PHE A 17 1.41 -3.25 13.74
C PHE A 17 1.41 -3.98 15.07
N ASP A 18 2.42 -3.74 15.92
CA ASP A 18 2.54 -4.34 17.25
C ASP A 18 1.98 -3.46 18.39
N VAL A 19 1.22 -2.41 18.06
CA VAL A 19 0.65 -1.51 19.06
C VAL A 19 -0.84 -1.19 18.83
N SER A 20 -1.50 -0.81 19.93
CA SER A 20 -2.81 -0.15 19.93
C SER A 20 -3.91 -0.89 19.13
N ILE A 21 -4.72 -0.15 18.38
CA ILE A 21 -5.94 -0.61 17.71
C ILE A 21 -5.64 -1.62 16.58
N ILE A 22 -4.55 -1.41 15.84
CA ILE A 22 -4.14 -2.28 14.74
C ILE A 22 -3.77 -3.66 15.26
N LYS A 23 -2.90 -3.73 16.29
CA LYS A 23 -2.57 -5.01 16.94
C LYS A 23 -3.82 -5.74 17.43
N ARG A 24 -4.72 -5.05 18.12
CA ARG A 24 -5.98 -5.64 18.60
C ARG A 24 -6.87 -6.16 17.47
N ALA A 25 -6.90 -5.48 16.32
CA ALA A 25 -7.66 -5.93 15.16
C ALA A 25 -7.05 -7.18 14.52
N ILE A 26 -5.72 -7.27 14.48
CA ILE A 26 -4.97 -8.46 14.02
C ILE A 26 -5.19 -9.63 14.98
N ASP A 27 -4.98 -9.44 16.29
CA ASP A 27 -5.14 -10.48 17.32
C ASP A 27 -6.57 -11.07 17.34
N LYS A 28 -7.57 -10.27 16.96
CA LYS A 28 -8.98 -10.68 16.84
C LYS A 28 -9.36 -11.24 15.46
N ASN A 29 -8.41 -11.37 14.53
CA ASN A 29 -8.64 -11.80 13.14
C ASN A 29 -9.66 -10.94 12.37
N ILE A 30 -9.80 -9.66 12.74
CA ILE A 30 -10.66 -8.71 12.01
C ILE A 30 -9.92 -8.16 10.78
N LEU A 31 -8.62 -7.91 10.95
CA LEU A 31 -7.70 -7.41 9.94
C LEU A 31 -6.54 -8.41 9.77
N ASP A 32 -6.34 -8.87 8.54
CA ASP A 32 -5.20 -9.68 8.14
C ASP A 32 -4.23 -8.79 7.35
N ILE A 33 -3.01 -8.60 7.86
CA ILE A 33 -1.98 -7.79 7.21
C ILE A 33 -0.82 -8.69 6.81
N ASN A 34 -0.45 -8.63 5.54
CA ASN A 34 0.72 -9.32 5.02
C ASN A 34 1.71 -8.32 4.41
N LEU A 35 2.99 -8.50 4.72
CA LEU A 35 4.08 -7.65 4.24
C LEU A 35 4.87 -8.41 3.18
N VAL A 36 5.00 -7.82 1.99
CA VAL A 36 5.64 -8.45 0.84
C VAL A 36 6.89 -7.64 0.47
N ASP A 37 8.06 -8.27 0.59
CA ASP A 37 9.31 -7.67 0.12
C ASP A 37 9.40 -7.77 -1.40
N ILE A 38 9.32 -6.64 -2.09
CA ILE A 38 9.43 -6.58 -3.56
C ILE A 38 10.80 -7.11 -4.03
N ARG A 39 11.87 -7.00 -3.22
CA ARG A 39 13.21 -7.49 -3.59
C ARG A 39 13.25 -9.01 -3.76
N SER A 40 12.41 -9.74 -3.04
CA SER A 40 12.32 -11.20 -3.15
C SER A 40 11.83 -11.68 -4.53
N PHE A 41 11.24 -10.79 -5.32
CA PHE A 41 10.77 -11.06 -6.67
C PHE A 41 11.75 -10.64 -7.76
N SER A 42 12.87 -10.00 -7.42
CA SER A 42 13.86 -9.62 -8.41
C SER A 42 14.53 -10.85 -9.03
N LYS A 43 14.58 -10.88 -10.37
CA LYS A 43 15.34 -11.88 -11.13
C LYS A 43 16.83 -11.52 -11.27
N ASP A 44 17.22 -10.35 -10.81
CA ASP A 44 18.62 -9.94 -10.78
C ASP A 44 19.38 -10.66 -9.65
N LYS A 45 20.60 -11.13 -9.94
CA LYS A 45 21.44 -11.87 -8.99
C LYS A 45 21.80 -11.08 -7.72
N HIS A 46 21.74 -9.76 -7.77
CA HIS A 46 21.99 -8.86 -6.64
C HIS A 46 20.69 -8.30 -6.04
N GLN A 47 19.53 -8.85 -6.43
CA GLN A 47 18.20 -8.41 -6.00
C GLN A 47 17.93 -6.93 -6.30
N LYS A 48 18.53 -6.41 -7.39
CA LYS A 48 18.28 -5.05 -7.84
C LYS A 48 16.82 -4.92 -8.27
N VAL A 49 16.17 -3.83 -7.87
CA VAL A 49 14.75 -3.58 -8.13
C VAL A 49 14.51 -2.26 -8.86
N ASP A 50 15.58 -1.56 -9.22
CA ASP A 50 15.55 -0.22 -9.77
C ASP A 50 16.47 -0.12 -10.99
N ASP A 51 16.15 0.80 -11.89
CA ASP A 51 17.02 1.14 -13.01
C ASP A 51 16.91 2.61 -13.41
N ARG A 52 17.84 3.05 -14.27
CA ARG A 52 17.79 4.39 -14.83
C ARG A 52 16.54 4.54 -15.72
N PRO A 53 15.85 5.70 -15.66
CA PRO A 53 14.74 5.98 -16.55
C PRO A 53 15.20 6.02 -18.01
N PHE A 54 14.38 5.46 -18.90
CA PHE A 54 14.54 5.72 -20.33
C PHE A 54 14.33 7.21 -20.61
N GLY A 55 15.13 7.78 -21.53
CA GLY A 55 15.14 9.23 -21.80
C GLY A 55 16.12 10.03 -20.93
N GLY A 56 16.77 9.39 -19.94
CA GLY A 56 17.74 10.04 -19.07
C GLY A 56 17.09 10.84 -17.93
N GLY A 57 17.90 11.64 -17.24
CA GLY A 57 17.50 12.35 -16.02
C GLY A 57 18.17 11.80 -14.75
N PRO A 58 18.06 12.52 -13.62
CA PRO A 58 18.54 12.06 -12.34
C PRO A 58 17.64 10.95 -11.76
N GLY A 59 18.15 10.23 -10.76
CA GLY A 59 17.36 9.25 -10.01
C GLY A 59 17.25 7.88 -10.67
N MET A 60 16.43 7.03 -10.05
CA MET A 60 16.15 5.66 -10.46
C MET A 60 14.63 5.44 -10.44
N LEU A 61 14.13 4.49 -11.24
CA LEU A 61 12.74 4.04 -11.21
C LEU A 61 12.69 2.57 -10.82
N MET A 62 11.68 2.19 -10.05
CA MET A 62 11.45 0.78 -9.76
C MET A 62 11.11 0.03 -11.05
N GLN A 63 11.80 -1.09 -11.26
CA GLN A 63 11.66 -1.92 -12.44
C GLN A 63 10.30 -2.61 -12.50
N CYS A 64 9.80 -2.76 -13.71
CA CYS A 64 8.54 -3.43 -14.01
C CYS A 64 8.50 -4.89 -13.50
N GLN A 65 9.56 -5.68 -13.72
CA GLN A 65 9.57 -7.12 -13.42
C GLN A 65 9.28 -7.47 -11.95
N PRO A 66 10.05 -6.99 -10.95
CA PRO A 66 9.82 -7.38 -9.55
C PRO A 66 8.44 -6.90 -9.06
N LEU A 67 7.97 -5.74 -9.53
CA LEU A 67 6.63 -5.23 -9.19
C LEU A 67 5.51 -6.09 -9.78
N PHE A 68 5.60 -6.48 -11.05
CA PHE A 68 4.62 -7.37 -11.68
C PHE A 68 4.51 -8.69 -10.94
N ASP A 69 5.64 -9.31 -10.64
CA ASP A 69 5.68 -10.62 -9.99
C ASP A 69 5.20 -10.51 -8.52
N ALA A 70 5.59 -9.46 -7.80
CA ALA A 70 5.11 -9.20 -6.43
C ALA A 70 3.59 -8.96 -6.38
N ILE A 71 3.05 -8.08 -7.23
CA ILE A 71 1.60 -7.80 -7.26
C ILE A 71 0.83 -9.06 -7.64
N ARG A 72 1.27 -9.80 -8.67
CA ARG A 72 0.62 -11.04 -9.10
C ARG A 72 0.67 -12.16 -8.07
N SER A 73 1.69 -12.19 -7.21
CA SER A 73 1.80 -13.21 -6.17
C SER A 73 0.68 -13.12 -5.12
N VAL A 74 0.11 -11.94 -4.93
CA VAL A 74 -0.97 -11.70 -3.95
C VAL A 74 -2.31 -11.43 -4.61
N LYS A 75 -2.35 -10.95 -5.85
CA LYS A 75 -3.59 -10.56 -6.55
C LYS A 75 -4.52 -11.76 -6.81
N LYS A 76 -5.80 -11.54 -6.55
CA LYS A 76 -6.96 -12.42 -6.80
C LYS A 76 -8.02 -11.62 -7.56
N ASP A 77 -9.11 -12.27 -7.98
CA ASP A 77 -10.16 -11.63 -8.80
C ASP A 77 -10.82 -10.42 -8.13
N ASN A 78 -10.97 -10.43 -6.79
CA ASN A 78 -11.59 -9.34 -6.02
C ASN A 78 -10.59 -8.35 -5.39
N THR A 79 -9.30 -8.43 -5.75
CA THR A 79 -8.27 -7.55 -5.19
C THR A 79 -8.37 -6.15 -5.78
N HIS A 80 -8.32 -5.13 -4.91
CA HIS A 80 -8.20 -3.74 -5.32
C HIS A 80 -6.79 -3.23 -5.00
N VAL A 81 -6.02 -2.90 -6.04
CA VAL A 81 -4.61 -2.53 -5.98
C VAL A 81 -4.47 -1.01 -6.01
N VAL A 82 -3.87 -0.46 -4.96
CA VAL A 82 -3.65 0.98 -4.77
C VAL A 82 -2.15 1.28 -4.85
N TYR A 83 -1.77 2.20 -5.73
CA TYR A 83 -0.42 2.78 -5.72
C TYR A 83 -0.40 4.09 -4.91
N LEU A 84 0.56 4.21 -4.00
CA LEU A 84 0.71 5.37 -3.14
C LEU A 84 1.65 6.36 -3.84
N SER A 85 1.07 7.45 -4.34
CA SER A 85 1.70 8.38 -5.26
C SER A 85 1.23 9.81 -4.97
N PRO A 86 2.12 10.83 -4.95
CA PRO A 86 1.70 12.22 -4.78
C PRO A 86 0.81 12.72 -5.94
N GLN A 87 0.84 12.06 -7.10
CA GLN A 87 0.00 12.35 -8.26
C GLN A 87 -1.41 11.74 -8.12
N GLY A 88 -1.60 10.85 -7.15
CA GLY A 88 -2.87 10.18 -6.90
C GLY A 88 -3.96 11.10 -6.36
N LYS A 89 -5.20 10.60 -6.34
CA LYS A 89 -6.32 11.34 -5.75
C LYS A 89 -6.10 11.48 -4.24
N PRO A 90 -6.41 12.63 -3.62
CA PRO A 90 -6.27 12.79 -2.19
C PRO A 90 -7.05 11.73 -1.40
N LEU A 91 -6.42 11.21 -0.36
CA LEU A 91 -7.06 10.42 0.67
C LEU A 91 -8.06 11.30 1.43
N THR A 92 -9.29 10.81 1.54
CA THR A 92 -10.36 11.43 2.34
C THR A 92 -11.07 10.32 3.11
N SER A 93 -11.80 10.67 4.18
CA SER A 93 -12.57 9.69 4.94
C SER A 93 -13.62 8.99 4.07
N THR A 94 -14.22 9.69 3.09
CA THR A 94 -15.10 9.05 2.09
C THR A 94 -14.38 7.98 1.28
N ARG A 95 -13.14 8.25 0.87
CA ARG A 95 -12.32 7.27 0.13
C ARG A 95 -11.92 6.10 1.03
N ALA A 96 -11.53 6.37 2.28
CA ALA A 96 -11.19 5.35 3.26
C ALA A 96 -12.39 4.44 3.58
N LYS A 97 -13.58 5.01 3.81
CA LYS A 97 -14.85 4.28 3.98
C LYS A 97 -15.14 3.37 2.79
N ARG A 98 -14.99 3.87 1.56
CA ARG A 98 -15.16 3.07 0.33
C ARG A 98 -14.14 1.93 0.24
N LEU A 99 -12.89 2.19 0.61
CA LEU A 99 -11.84 1.16 0.61
C LEU A 99 -12.09 0.09 1.68
N ALA A 100 -12.66 0.45 2.84
CA ALA A 100 -12.97 -0.47 3.92
C ALA A 100 -14.06 -1.51 3.57
N THR A 101 -14.81 -1.30 2.48
CA THR A 101 -15.78 -2.29 1.98
C THR A 101 -15.15 -3.37 1.10
N LYS A 102 -13.87 -3.24 0.75
CA LYS A 102 -13.15 -4.23 -0.05
C LYS A 102 -12.78 -5.44 0.80
N GLU A 103 -12.88 -6.63 0.22
CA GLU A 103 -12.44 -7.86 0.89
C GLU A 103 -10.90 -7.92 0.98
N HIS A 104 -10.23 -7.45 -0.08
CA HIS A 104 -8.79 -7.51 -0.24
C HIS A 104 -8.23 -6.23 -0.88
N LEU A 105 -7.30 -5.58 -0.18
CA LEU A 105 -6.51 -4.47 -0.69
C LEU A 105 -5.05 -4.86 -0.88
N VAL A 106 -4.43 -4.33 -1.92
CA VAL A 106 -2.98 -4.33 -2.10
C VAL A 106 -2.50 -2.89 -2.10
N LEU A 107 -1.57 -2.54 -1.21
CA LEU A 107 -0.94 -1.22 -1.12
C LEU A 107 0.48 -1.30 -1.66
N VAL A 108 0.76 -0.62 -2.78
CA VAL A 108 2.09 -0.59 -3.40
C VAL A 108 2.84 0.65 -2.94
N SER A 109 3.83 0.47 -2.07
CA SER A 109 4.72 1.55 -1.62
C SER A 109 5.80 1.83 -2.66
N GLY A 110 5.67 2.95 -3.39
CA GLY A 110 6.70 3.42 -4.32
C GLY A 110 7.99 3.84 -3.61
N HIS A 111 9.08 3.86 -4.37
CA HIS A 111 10.39 4.36 -3.95
C HIS A 111 11.08 5.06 -5.13
N TYR A 112 12.22 5.70 -4.85
CA TYR A 112 13.02 6.41 -5.84
C TYR A 112 12.16 7.50 -6.52
N GLU A 113 12.26 7.67 -7.85
CA GLU A 113 11.42 8.61 -8.60
C GLU A 113 10.00 8.05 -8.87
N GLY A 114 9.72 6.82 -8.47
CA GLY A 114 8.44 6.14 -8.68
C GLY A 114 8.59 4.74 -9.28
N ILE A 115 7.51 4.28 -9.92
CA ILE A 115 7.44 2.96 -10.56
C ILE A 115 7.24 3.10 -12.06
N ASP A 116 7.63 2.06 -12.80
CA ASP A 116 7.41 2.00 -14.25
C ASP A 116 5.92 2.16 -14.62
N GLN A 117 5.61 3.07 -15.55
CA GLN A 117 4.25 3.39 -15.96
C GLN A 117 3.44 2.17 -16.42
N ARG A 118 4.11 1.15 -17.00
CA ARG A 118 3.42 -0.08 -17.43
C ARG A 118 2.82 -0.86 -16.26
N VAL A 119 3.40 -0.75 -15.06
CA VAL A 119 2.83 -1.33 -13.84
C VAL A 119 1.53 -0.60 -13.50
N ILE A 120 1.55 0.73 -13.57
CA ILE A 120 0.38 1.58 -13.29
C ILE A 120 -0.76 1.22 -14.25
N ASP A 121 -0.49 1.26 -15.55
CA ASP A 121 -1.50 1.06 -16.59
C ASP A 121 -2.11 -0.36 -16.59
N THR A 122 -1.38 -1.35 -16.09
CA THR A 122 -1.77 -2.78 -16.20
C THR A 122 -2.32 -3.36 -14.91
N LEU A 123 -1.78 -2.96 -13.76
CA LEU A 123 -2.01 -3.65 -12.49
C LEU A 123 -2.61 -2.79 -11.39
N ILE A 124 -2.53 -1.46 -11.48
CA ILE A 124 -3.00 -0.53 -10.46
C ILE A 124 -4.44 -0.10 -10.78
N ASP A 125 -5.32 -0.24 -9.80
CA ASP A 125 -6.73 0.13 -9.94
C ASP A 125 -6.99 1.60 -9.56
N GLU A 126 -6.21 2.13 -8.61
CA GLU A 126 -6.20 3.57 -8.31
C GLU A 126 -4.87 4.07 -7.72
N GLU A 127 -4.57 5.34 -7.94
CA GLU A 127 -3.51 6.06 -7.25
C GLU A 127 -4.07 6.94 -6.13
N ILE A 128 -3.42 6.92 -4.95
CA ILE A 128 -3.80 7.73 -3.79
C ILE A 128 -2.62 8.55 -3.29
N SER A 129 -2.87 9.85 -3.12
CA SER A 129 -1.98 10.77 -2.41
C SER A 129 -2.47 11.00 -0.99
N VAL A 130 -1.55 11.04 -0.03
CA VAL A 130 -1.86 11.35 1.39
C VAL A 130 -1.69 12.83 1.73
N GLY A 131 -1.29 13.67 0.76
CA GLY A 131 -1.23 15.12 0.90
C GLY A 131 -0.38 15.80 -0.15
N ASP A 132 -0.40 17.13 -0.15
CA ASP A 132 0.35 17.98 -1.08
C ASP A 132 1.80 18.20 -0.60
N TYR A 133 2.54 17.10 -0.56
CA TYR A 133 3.95 17.04 -0.18
C TYR A 133 4.59 15.76 -0.71
N VAL A 134 5.93 15.73 -0.75
CA VAL A 134 6.70 14.58 -1.22
C VAL A 134 7.34 13.85 -0.05
N LEU A 135 7.21 12.52 -0.05
CA LEU A 135 7.86 11.63 0.90
C LEU A 135 9.01 10.87 0.23
N THR A 136 9.94 10.36 1.03
CA THR A 136 11.08 9.57 0.51
C THR A 136 10.65 8.23 -0.07
N ASN A 137 9.53 7.67 0.41
CA ASN A 137 8.91 6.46 -0.11
C ASN A 137 7.46 6.33 0.36
N GLY A 138 6.76 5.33 -0.17
CA GLY A 138 5.36 5.08 0.12
C GLY A 138 5.06 4.41 1.46
N CYS A 139 6.03 4.06 2.31
CA CYS A 139 5.74 3.27 3.52
C CYS A 139 4.85 4.04 4.51
N ILE A 140 5.14 5.33 4.73
CA ILE A 140 4.32 6.20 5.58
C ILE A 140 2.93 6.37 4.96
N ALA A 141 2.84 6.59 3.64
CA ALA A 141 1.57 6.73 2.94
C ALA A 141 0.72 5.44 3.05
N SER A 142 1.33 4.27 2.92
CA SER A 142 0.67 2.98 3.11
C SER A 142 0.14 2.82 4.55
N LEU A 143 0.92 3.24 5.55
CA LEU A 143 0.46 3.21 6.95
C LEU A 143 -0.70 4.17 7.19
N VAL A 144 -0.65 5.38 6.65
CA VAL A 144 -1.74 6.37 6.76
C VAL A 144 -3.03 5.84 6.11
N VAL A 145 -2.93 5.28 4.90
CA VAL A 145 -4.08 4.67 4.21
C VAL A 145 -4.62 3.48 5.01
N LEU A 146 -3.75 2.59 5.48
CA LEU A 146 -4.15 1.42 6.28
C LEU A 146 -4.86 1.83 7.56
N ASP A 147 -4.28 2.76 8.33
CA ASP A 147 -4.87 3.23 9.59
C ASP A 147 -6.25 3.87 9.34
N SER A 148 -6.33 4.80 8.38
CA SER A 148 -7.57 5.48 8.00
C SER A 148 -8.66 4.49 7.54
N VAL A 149 -8.32 3.50 6.72
CA VAL A 149 -9.24 2.46 6.26
C VAL A 149 -9.67 1.56 7.42
N SER A 150 -8.74 1.15 8.28
CA SER A 150 -9.00 0.18 9.35
C SER A 150 -10.07 0.64 10.32
N ARG A 151 -10.14 1.95 10.60
CA ARG A 151 -11.15 2.55 11.49
C ARG A 151 -12.58 2.26 11.05
N PHE A 152 -12.82 2.19 9.74
CA PHE A 152 -14.14 1.97 9.16
C PHE A 152 -14.47 0.47 8.97
N ILE A 153 -13.55 -0.43 9.30
CA ILE A 153 -13.82 -1.87 9.30
C ILE A 153 -14.66 -2.20 10.55
N PRO A 154 -15.81 -2.88 10.40
CA PRO A 154 -16.63 -3.28 11.53
C PRO A 154 -15.80 -3.99 12.61
N LYS A 155 -16.06 -3.64 13.87
CA LYS A 155 -15.43 -4.19 15.10
C LYS A 155 -13.99 -3.75 15.39
N VAL A 156 -13.34 -2.94 14.55
CA VAL A 156 -11.98 -2.42 14.86
C VAL A 156 -11.99 -1.45 16.05
N LEU A 157 -12.88 -0.45 16.05
CA LEU A 157 -12.97 0.53 17.14
C LEU A 157 -13.80 0.05 18.35
N GLY A 158 -14.45 -1.12 18.26
CA GLY A 158 -15.28 -1.69 19.33
C GLY A 158 -16.64 -1.03 19.54
N ASN A 159 -16.81 0.26 19.22
CA ASN A 159 -18.09 0.96 19.23
C ASN A 159 -18.52 1.32 17.79
N GLU A 160 -19.68 0.82 17.35
CA GLU A 160 -20.21 1.05 15.99
C GLU A 160 -20.56 2.52 15.72
N ASP A 161 -20.77 3.33 16.77
CA ASP A 161 -21.04 4.76 16.65
C ASP A 161 -19.77 5.60 16.51
N ALA A 162 -18.59 5.03 16.77
CA ALA A 162 -17.33 5.78 16.81
C ALA A 162 -16.99 6.48 15.48
N THR A 163 -17.45 5.92 14.35
CA THR A 163 -17.17 6.46 13.01
C THR A 163 -18.32 7.29 12.43
N LYS A 164 -19.46 7.42 13.13
CA LYS A 164 -20.68 8.05 12.57
C LYS A 164 -20.52 9.54 12.26
N HIS A 165 -19.68 10.25 13.00
CA HIS A 165 -19.43 11.68 12.83
C HIS A 165 -18.04 12.01 12.28
N GLU A 166 -17.27 11.00 11.86
CA GLU A 166 -15.94 11.22 11.28
C GLU A 166 -16.06 11.78 9.85
N THR A 167 -15.52 12.99 9.67
CA THR A 167 -15.43 13.76 8.42
C THR A 167 -14.28 13.32 7.54
#